data_AF-A0A3D9AYN1-F1
#
_entry.id   AF-A0A3D9AYN1-F1
#
_cell.length_a   1.000
_cell.length_b   1.000
_cell.length_c   1.000
_cell.angle_alpha   90.00
_cell.angle_beta   90.00
_cell.angle_gamma   90.00
#
_symmetry.space_group_name_H-M   'P 1'
#
loop_
_entity.id
_entity.type
_entity.pdbx_description
1 polymer ?
#
loop_
_entity_poly.entity_id
_entity_poly.type
_entity_poly.pdbx_seq_one_letter_code
_entity_poly.pdbx_strand_id
1 'polypeptide(L)'
;MITTANLEKYRNGDFLQFVNNVLELLPQTTADQLNIGSQRTVLQTAAQSFNNAYLPYTGSDITPEIQALDAQRDNAVIGIKMILEAWQYHFDPETKNNAFALLDILNRFGERIYKLRYQLETATLTAS
;
A
#
# COMPACT_ATOMS: atom_id res chain seq x y z
N MET A 1 -25.29 -2.94 0.45
CA MET A 1 -25.85 -1.57 0.54
C MET A 1 -25.79 -1.17 2.01
N ILE A 2 -24.98 -0.18 2.39
CA ILE A 2 -24.95 0.33 3.76
C ILE A 2 -26.18 1.23 3.92
N THR A 3 -27.11 0.85 4.79
CA THR A 3 -28.42 1.51 4.93
C THR A 3 -28.40 2.72 5.87
N THR A 4 -27.35 2.91 6.67
CA THR A 4 -27.18 4.12 7.51
C THR A 4 -25.70 4.30 7.86
N ALA A 5 -25.15 5.50 7.64
CA ALA A 5 -23.80 5.84 8.09
C ALA A 5 -23.80 5.97 9.63
N ASN A 6 -23.01 5.14 10.31
CA ASN A 6 -22.83 5.22 11.76
C ASN A 6 -21.53 5.98 12.06
N LEU A 7 -21.64 7.30 12.08
CA LEU A 7 -20.49 8.21 12.18
C LEU A 7 -19.69 8.04 13.47
N GLU A 8 -20.34 7.62 14.56
CA GLU A 8 -19.69 7.40 15.87
C GLU A 8 -18.73 6.22 15.87
N LYS A 9 -18.90 5.27 14.93
CA LYS A 9 -18.05 4.08 14.81
C LYS A 9 -16.91 4.27 13.81
N TYR A 10 -16.87 5.39 13.10
CA TYR A 10 -15.86 5.63 12.08
C TYR A 10 -14.55 6.02 12.74
N ARG A 11 -13.44 5.48 12.23
CA ARG A 11 -12.12 6.01 12.57
C ARG A 11 -12.03 7.43 11.99
N ASN A 12 -11.18 8.27 12.58
CA ASN A 12 -11.05 9.68 12.17
C ASN A 12 -10.83 9.86 10.66
N GLY A 13 -10.02 9.00 10.03
CA GLY A 13 -9.81 9.01 8.57
C GLY A 13 -11.05 8.62 7.76
N ASP A 14 -11.78 7.58 8.19
CA ASP A 14 -13.01 7.13 7.52
C ASP A 14 -14.13 8.18 7.66
N PHE A 15 -14.20 8.83 8.82
CA PHE A 15 -15.10 9.96 9.08
C PHE A 15 -14.81 11.13 8.15
N LEU A 16 -13.54 11.54 8.06
CA LEU A 16 -13.13 12.63 7.20
C LEU A 16 -13.38 12.32 5.72
N GLN A 17 -13.08 11.09 5.27
CA GLN A 17 -13.37 10.65 3.91
C GLN A 17 -14.87 10.67 3.61
N PHE A 18 -15.70 10.21 4.54
CA PHE A 18 -17.15 10.26 4.38
C PHE A 18 -17.65 11.71 4.21
N VAL A 19 -17.20 12.63 5.07
CA VAL A 19 -17.57 14.06 4.98
C VAL A 19 -17.11 14.68 3.66
N ASN A 20 -15.89 14.36 3.19
CA ASN A 20 -15.39 14.83 1.90
C ASN A 20 -16.26 14.33 0.74
N ASN A 21 -16.65 13.06 0.73
CA ASN A 21 -17.54 12.50 -0.29
C ASN A 21 -18.91 13.22 -0.30
N VAL A 22 -19.45 13.57 0.88
CA VAL A 22 -20.69 14.35 0.98
C VAL A 22 -20.51 15.75 0.38
N LEU A 23 -19.40 16.44 0.66
CA LEU A 23 -19.11 17.77 0.12
C LEU A 23 -18.84 17.78 -1.40
N GLU A 24 -18.38 16.65 -1.95
CA GLU A 24 -18.19 16.44 -3.38
C GLU A 24 -19.53 16.15 -4.10
N LEU A 25 -20.36 15.28 -3.52
CA LEU A 25 -21.71 14.98 -4.04
C LEU A 25 -22.67 16.17 -3.92
N LEU A 26 -22.42 17.08 -2.98
CA LEU A 26 -23.16 18.32 -2.80
C LEU A 26 -22.23 19.51 -3.10
N PRO A 27 -21.96 19.85 -4.37
CA PRO A 27 -21.16 21.01 -4.72
C PRO A 27 -21.87 22.32 -4.31
N GLN A 28 -21.12 23.41 -4.16
CA GLN A 28 -21.65 24.68 -3.64
C GLN A 28 -22.85 25.18 -4.46
N THR A 29 -22.78 25.07 -5.78
CA THR A 29 -23.86 25.46 -6.70
C THR A 29 -25.17 24.73 -6.38
N THR A 30 -25.12 23.42 -6.13
CA THR A 30 -26.29 22.61 -5.75
C THR A 30 -26.75 22.95 -4.34
N ALA A 31 -25.84 23.18 -3.39
CA ALA A 31 -26.21 23.60 -2.04
C ALA A 31 -26.92 24.95 -2.02
N ASP A 32 -26.49 25.91 -2.85
CA ASP A 32 -27.13 27.22 -2.98
C ASP A 32 -28.53 27.07 -3.59
N GLN A 33 -28.70 26.23 -4.61
CA GLN A 33 -30.01 25.90 -5.20
C GLN A 33 -30.98 25.25 -4.19
N LEU A 34 -30.44 24.46 -3.26
CA LEU A 34 -31.19 23.82 -2.18
C LEU A 34 -31.33 24.71 -0.92
N ASN A 35 -30.86 25.95 -0.97
CA ASN A 35 -30.85 26.90 0.15
C ASN A 35 -30.11 26.40 1.41
N ILE A 36 -29.11 25.53 1.23
CA ILE A 36 -28.25 24.99 2.30
C ILE A 36 -26.78 25.38 2.13
N GLY A 37 -26.51 26.40 1.31
CA GLY A 37 -25.15 26.86 0.99
C GLY A 37 -24.34 27.25 2.23
N SER A 38 -24.96 27.90 3.22
CA SER A 38 -24.28 28.29 4.46
C SER A 38 -23.92 27.09 5.33
N GLN A 39 -24.81 26.10 5.44
CA GLN A 39 -24.57 24.86 6.18
C GLN A 39 -23.45 24.04 5.53
N ARG A 40 -23.42 23.98 4.20
CA ARG A 40 -22.33 23.35 3.45
C ARG A 40 -20.98 24.02 3.76
N THR A 41 -20.94 25.35 3.74
CA THR A 41 -19.72 26.11 4.05
C THR A 41 -19.24 25.83 5.47
N VAL A 42 -20.15 25.81 6.46
CA VAL A 42 -19.82 25.43 7.85
C VAL A 42 -19.23 24.02 7.93
N LEU A 43 -19.84 23.05 7.23
CA LEU A 43 -19.34 21.67 7.19
C LEU A 43 -17.95 21.60 6.53
N GLN A 44 -17.74 22.32 5.43
CA GLN A 44 -16.45 22.38 4.74
C GLN A 44 -15.36 22.98 5.63
N THR A 45 -15.64 24.09 6.32
CA THR A 45 -14.70 24.70 7.26
C THR A 45 -14.38 23.73 8.41
N ALA A 46 -15.39 23.09 8.99
CA ALA A 46 -15.18 22.10 10.06
C ALA A 46 -14.35 20.90 9.57
N ALA A 47 -14.61 20.40 8.37
CA ALA A 47 -13.84 19.30 7.75
C ALA A 47 -12.38 19.70 7.49
N GLN A 48 -12.13 20.93 7.05
CA GLN A 48 -10.77 21.45 6.85
C GLN A 48 -10.04 21.63 8.18
N SER A 49 -10.69 22.20 9.21
CA SER A 49 -10.13 22.28 10.55
C SER A 49 -9.84 20.90 11.13
N PHE A 50 -10.75 19.94 10.93
CA PHE A 50 -10.53 18.55 11.31
C PHE A 50 -9.36 17.96 10.56
N ASN A 51 -9.25 18.11 9.24
CA ASN A 51 -8.12 17.62 8.44
C ASN A 51 -6.78 18.25 8.84
N ASN A 52 -6.77 19.51 9.28
CA ASN A 52 -5.54 20.16 9.73
C ASN A 52 -5.11 19.70 11.12
N ALA A 53 -6.07 19.41 12.02
CA ALA A 53 -5.81 18.89 13.36
C ALA A 53 -5.53 17.38 13.35
N TYR A 54 -6.27 16.66 12.53
CA TYR A 54 -6.03 15.27 12.16
C TYR A 54 -4.84 15.26 11.23
N LEU A 55 -3.63 15.30 11.78
CA LEU A 55 -2.41 14.92 11.07
C LEU A 55 -2.72 13.58 10.40
N PRO A 56 -3.00 13.56 9.08
CA PRO A 56 -3.13 12.30 8.42
C PRO A 56 -1.76 11.67 8.57
N TYR A 57 -1.71 10.42 9.00
CA TYR A 57 -0.47 9.67 9.13
C TYR A 57 0.14 9.51 7.73
N THR A 58 0.77 10.57 7.20
CA THR A 58 1.25 10.68 5.81
C THR A 58 2.75 10.43 5.71
N GLY A 59 3.45 10.46 6.83
CA GLY A 59 4.80 9.94 6.98
C GLY A 59 4.86 9.22 8.30
N SER A 60 4.82 7.88 8.28
CA SER A 60 5.46 7.14 9.36
C SER A 60 6.94 7.56 9.36
N ASP A 61 7.54 7.88 10.50
CA ASP A 61 9.02 8.02 10.60
C ASP A 61 9.73 6.77 10.08
N ILE A 62 9.00 5.65 10.05
CA ILE A 62 9.41 4.34 9.58
C ILE A 62 9.31 4.19 8.05
N THR A 63 8.66 5.12 7.32
CA THR A 63 8.51 5.01 5.86
C THR A 63 9.86 4.98 5.14
N PRO A 64 10.85 5.85 5.46
CA PRO A 64 12.19 5.75 4.87
C PRO A 64 12.93 4.47 5.27
N GLU A 65 12.72 3.99 6.49
CA GLU A 65 13.38 2.79 7.02
C GLU A 65 12.82 1.53 6.37
N ILE A 66 11.50 1.46 6.17
CA ILE A 66 10.82 0.40 5.42
C ILE A 66 11.25 0.43 3.96
N GLN A 67 11.36 1.61 3.34
CA GLN A 67 11.88 1.74 1.97
C GLN A 67 13.33 1.25 1.86
N ALA A 68 14.17 1.55 2.84
CA ALA A 68 15.55 1.06 2.89
C ALA A 68 15.61 -0.46 3.07
N LEU A 69 14.77 -1.02 3.93
CA LEU A 69 14.64 -2.46 4.14
C LEU A 69 14.12 -3.19 2.90
N ASP A 70 13.12 -2.65 2.21
CA ASP A 70 12.62 -3.18 0.94
C ASP A 70 13.72 -3.16 -0.12
N ALA A 71 14.46 -2.05 -0.25
CA ALA A 71 15.58 -1.97 -1.19
C ALA A 71 16.70 -2.97 -0.85
N GLN A 72 17.00 -3.16 0.44
CA GLN A 72 17.98 -4.15 0.88
C GLN A 72 17.53 -5.57 0.53
N ARG A 73 16.26 -5.90 0.79
CA ARG A 73 15.67 -7.20 0.46
C ARG A 73 15.69 -7.45 -1.04
N ASP A 74 15.28 -6.48 -1.86
CA ASP A 74 15.26 -6.62 -3.33
C ASP A 74 16.67 -6.90 -3.87
N ASN A 75 17.67 -6.16 -3.37
CA ASN A 75 19.07 -6.38 -3.72
C ASN A 75 19.57 -7.76 -3.27
N ALA A 76 19.18 -8.23 -2.09
CA ALA A 76 19.56 -9.56 -1.60
C ALA A 76 18.98 -10.67 -2.47
N VAL A 77 17.70 -10.56 -2.86
CA VAL A 77 17.05 -11.52 -3.76
C VAL A 77 17.72 -11.54 -5.14
N ILE A 78 18.04 -10.37 -5.70
CA ILE A 78 18.79 -10.26 -6.96
C ILE A 78 20.16 -10.93 -6.82
N GLY A 79 20.90 -10.64 -5.74
CA GLY A 79 22.22 -11.22 -5.49
C GLY A 79 22.19 -12.74 -5.39
N ILE A 80 21.24 -13.30 -4.65
CA ILE A 80 21.04 -14.75 -4.55
C ILE A 80 20.77 -15.34 -5.93
N LYS A 81 19.87 -14.74 -6.71
CA LYS A 81 19.56 -15.22 -8.07
C LYS A 81 20.80 -15.23 -8.96
N MET A 82 21.58 -14.14 -8.96
CA MET A 82 22.81 -14.03 -9.76
C MET A 82 23.85 -15.08 -9.38
N ILE A 83 24.01 -15.37 -8.09
CA ILE A 83 24.93 -16.42 -7.62
C ILE A 83 24.46 -17.80 -8.09
N LEU A 84 23.16 -18.09 -7.98
CA LEU A 84 22.60 -19.37 -8.43
C LEU A 84 22.76 -19.54 -9.95
N GLU A 85 22.50 -18.49 -10.74
CA GLU A 85 22.72 -18.48 -12.19
C GLU A 85 24.20 -18.71 -12.54
N ALA A 86 25.13 -18.11 -11.80
CA ALA A 86 26.56 -18.36 -11.98
C ALA A 86 26.96 -19.80 -11.62
N TRP A 87 26.41 -20.35 -10.53
CA TRP A 87 26.72 -21.71 -10.07
C TRP A 87 26.14 -22.82 -10.95
N GLN A 88 25.21 -22.53 -11.86
CA GLN A 88 24.82 -23.48 -12.91
C GLN A 88 25.98 -23.86 -13.85
N TYR A 89 27.03 -23.06 -13.89
CA TYR A 89 28.26 -23.31 -14.64
C TYR A 89 29.43 -23.76 -13.77
N HIS A 90 29.17 -24.06 -12.49
CA HIS A 90 30.21 -24.52 -11.56
C HIS A 90 30.77 -25.89 -11.99
N PHE A 91 32.06 -26.12 -11.74
CA PHE A 91 32.76 -27.34 -12.14
C PHE A 91 32.33 -28.55 -11.31
N ASP A 92 31.99 -28.34 -10.04
CA ASP A 92 31.47 -29.38 -9.15
C ASP A 92 30.00 -29.70 -9.49
N PRO A 93 29.68 -30.96 -9.86
CA PRO A 93 28.33 -31.37 -10.24
C PRO A 93 27.29 -31.21 -9.13
N GLU A 94 27.67 -31.38 -7.86
CA GLU A 94 26.74 -31.25 -6.73
C GLU A 94 26.28 -29.79 -6.57
N THR A 95 27.23 -28.86 -6.54
CA THR A 95 26.98 -27.42 -6.52
C THR A 95 26.11 -26.99 -7.70
N LYS A 96 26.41 -27.48 -8.90
CA LYS A 96 25.63 -27.19 -10.11
C LYS A 96 24.18 -27.66 -10.00
N ASN A 97 23.96 -28.90 -9.59
CA ASN A 97 22.61 -29.46 -9.47
C ASN A 97 21.78 -28.76 -8.40
N ASN A 98 22.40 -28.44 -7.26
CA ASN A 98 21.75 -27.68 -6.20
C ASN A 98 21.38 -26.26 -6.66
N ALA A 99 22.24 -25.62 -7.46
CA ALA A 99 21.94 -24.31 -8.03
C ALA A 99 20.72 -24.34 -8.98
N PHE A 100 20.59 -25.37 -9.83
CA PHE A 100 19.39 -25.57 -10.65
C PHE A 100 18.12 -25.76 -9.81
N ALA A 101 18.17 -26.60 -8.78
CA ALA A 101 17.01 -26.87 -7.93
C ALA A 101 16.55 -25.61 -7.17
N LEU A 102 17.50 -24.86 -6.60
CA LEU A 102 17.19 -23.63 -5.88
C LEU A 102 16.68 -22.52 -6.80
N LEU A 103 17.23 -22.40 -8.02
CA LEU A 103 16.76 -21.42 -8.99
C LEU A 103 15.34 -21.75 -9.49
N ASP A 104 15.02 -23.03 -9.69
CA ASP A 104 13.66 -23.47 -10.03
C ASP A 104 12.66 -23.06 -8.95
N ILE A 105 12.98 -23.32 -7.68
CA ILE A 105 12.16 -22.92 -6.53
C ILE A 105 11.96 -21.39 -6.52
N LEU A 106 13.04 -20.62 -6.70
CA LEU A 106 12.98 -19.16 -6.69
C LEU A 106 12.09 -18.62 -7.83
N ASN A 107 12.17 -19.22 -9.01
CA ASN A 107 11.39 -18.79 -10.18
C ASN A 107 9.88 -19.08 -10.05
N ARG A 108 9.45 -20.04 -9.21
CA ARG A 108 8.03 -20.31 -8.95
C ARG A 108 7.29 -19.11 -8.35
N PHE A 109 8.00 -18.24 -7.65
CA PHE A 109 7.44 -17.02 -7.06
C PHE A 109 7.38 -15.83 -8.06
N GLY A 110 7.75 -16.07 -9.33
CA GLY A 110 7.70 -15.09 -10.42
C GLY A 110 9.06 -14.45 -10.73
N GLU A 111 9.30 -14.15 -12.01
CA GLU A 111 10.60 -13.66 -12.51
C GLU A 111 11.09 -12.35 -11.85
N ARG A 112 10.17 -11.59 -11.25
CA ARG A 112 10.41 -10.27 -10.66
C ARG A 112 9.78 -10.16 -9.27
N ILE A 113 9.97 -11.18 -8.43
CA ILE A 113 9.46 -11.16 -7.04
C ILE A 113 9.89 -9.89 -6.30
N TYR A 114 11.13 -9.44 -6.51
CA TYR A 114 11.72 -8.19 -6.01
C TYR A 114 11.09 -6.88 -6.58
N LYS A 115 10.08 -6.96 -7.45
CA LYS A 115 9.31 -5.80 -7.93
C LYS A 115 7.85 -5.83 -7.49
N LEU A 116 7.43 -6.87 -6.77
CA LEU A 116 6.08 -6.95 -6.24
C LEU A 116 5.97 -6.01 -5.04
N ARG A 117 4.84 -5.28 -4.94
CA ARG A 117 4.59 -4.40 -3.79
C ARG A 117 4.51 -5.24 -2.52
N TYR A 118 4.92 -4.71 -1.37
CA TYR A 118 4.89 -5.38 -0.06
C TYR A 118 3.59 -6.17 0.22
N GLN A 119 2.42 -5.60 -0.11
CA GLN A 119 1.12 -6.26 0.07
C GLN A 119 0.88 -7.48 -0.83
N LEU A 120 1.53 -7.56 -1.99
CA LEU A 120 1.47 -8.71 -2.89
C LEU A 120 2.46 -9.80 -2.47
N GLU A 121 3.66 -9.43 -1.97
CA GLU A 121 4.66 -10.39 -1.50
C GLU A 121 4.20 -11.18 -0.27
N THR A 122 3.54 -10.53 0.70
CA THR A 122 3.00 -11.26 1.85
C THR A 122 1.95 -12.28 1.42
N ALA A 123 1.10 -11.93 0.44
CA ALA A 123 0.05 -12.81 -0.07
C ALA A 123 0.62 -14.04 -0.80
N THR A 124 1.70 -13.91 -1.58
CA THR A 124 2.36 -15.05 -2.24
C THR A 124 3.09 -15.95 -1.26
N LEU A 125 3.70 -15.42 -0.20
CA LEU A 125 4.41 -16.21 0.80
C LEU A 125 3.47 -17.02 1.71
N THR A 126 2.26 -16.55 1.98
CA THR A 126 1.26 -17.28 2.80
C THR A 126 0.40 -18.28 2.04
N ALA A 127 0.42 -18.26 0.71
CA ALA A 127 -0.39 -19.15 -0.13
C ALA A 127 0.33 -20.46 -0.52
N SER A 128 1.52 -20.72 0.04
CA SER A 128 2.36 -21.91 -0.21
C SER A 128 2.28 -22.90 0.95
#